data_AF-A0A355FQQ0-F1
#
_entry.id   AF-A0A355FQQ0-F1
#
_cell.length_a   1.000
_cell.length_b   1.000
_cell.length_c   1.000
_cell.angle_alpha   90.00
_cell.angle_beta   90.00
_cell.angle_gamma   90.00
#
_symmetry.space_group_name_H-M   'P 1'
#
loop_
_entity.id
_entity.type
_entity.pdbx_description
1 polymer ?
#
loop_
_entity_poly.entity_id
_entity_poly.type
_entity_poly.pdbx_seq_one_letter_code
_entity_poly.pdbx_strand_id
1 'polypeptide(L)' 'QLKIMFPMISGLEEYRDAVKLAEEVRLNLIEEGHAVSGQVPLGIMVEVPSTAVSADLFAKEVDFFSIGT' A
#
# COMPACT_ATOMS: atom_id res chain seq x y z
N GLN A 1 10.45 6.11 10.91
CA GLN A 1 10.10 6.26 9.48
C GLN A 1 8.65 5.83 9.33
N LEU A 2 7.79 6.66 8.72
CA LEU A 2 6.37 6.33 8.50
C LEU A 2 6.26 5.28 7.40
N LYS A 3 5.33 4.33 7.56
CA LYS A 3 4.94 3.34 6.55
C LYS A 3 3.42 3.23 6.57
N ILE A 4 2.82 3.05 5.39
CA ILE A 4 1.37 2.86 5.26
C ILE A 4 1.12 1.43 4.80
N MET A 5 0.09 0.82 5.37
CA MET A 5 -0.28 -0.57 5.13
C MET A 5 -1.77 -0.64 4.81
N PHE A 6 -2.12 -1.37 3.76
CA PHE A 6 -3.51 -1.64 3.39
C PHE A 6 -3.96 -3.00 3.92
N PRO A 7 -5.00 -3.07 4.77
CA PRO A 7 -5.60 -4.32 5.20
C PRO A 7 -6.56 -4.88 4.15
N MET A 8 -6.91 -6.15 4.29
CA MET A 8 -7.95 -6.88 3.55
C MET A 8 -7.75 -6.89 2.03
N ILE A 9 -6.52 -6.70 1.56
CA ILE A 9 -6.15 -6.87 0.15
C ILE A 9 -6.22 -8.35 -0.19
N SER A 10 -7.01 -8.68 -1.21
CA SER A 10 -7.22 -10.04 -1.71
C SER A 10 -6.69 -10.24 -3.14
N GLY A 11 -6.47 -9.15 -3.88
CA GLY A 11 -5.96 -9.13 -5.25
C GLY A 11 -5.03 -7.95 -5.56
N LEU A 12 -4.26 -8.10 -6.65
CA LEU A 12 -3.25 -7.12 -7.06
C LEU A 12 -3.87 -5.82 -7.59
N GLU A 13 -5.04 -5.91 -8.21
CA GLU A 13 -5.78 -4.74 -8.71
C GLU A 13 -6.26 -3.86 -7.53
N GLU A 14 -6.77 -4.46 -6.46
CA GLU A 14 -7.15 -3.74 -5.24
C GLU A 14 -5.96 -2.99 -4.62
N TYR A 15 -4.78 -3.62 -4.60
CA TYR A 15 -3.56 -2.96 -4.14
C TYR A 15 -3.19 -1.76 -5.03
N ARG A 16 -3.24 -1.92 -6.35
CA ARG A 16 -2.92 -0.83 -7.30
C ARG A 16 -3.90 0.33 -7.18
N ASP A 17 -5.19 0.06 -7.00
CA ASP A 17 -6.21 1.08 -6.78
C ASP A 17 -5.97 1.83 -5.46
N ALA A 18 -5.61 1.12 -4.39
CA ALA A 18 -5.26 1.72 -3.10
C ALA A 18 -4.02 2.62 -3.20
N VAL A 19 -2.98 2.17 -3.90
CA VAL A 19 -1.77 2.97 -4.16
C VAL A 19 -2.10 4.22 -4.98
N LYS A 20 -2.92 4.08 -6.03
CA LYS A 20 -3.35 5.21 -6.86
C LYS A 20 -4.09 6.25 -6.04
N LEU A 21 -5.01 5.82 -5.16
CA LEU A 21 -5.73 6.72 -4.27
C LEU A 21 -4.81 7.40 -3.25
N ALA A 22 -3.86 6.65 -2.68
CA ALA A 22 -2.88 7.21 -1.75
C ALA A 22 -2.01 8.29 -2.41
N GLU A 23 -1.58 8.08 -3.65
CA GLU A 23 -0.84 9.07 -4.43
C GLU A 23 -1.69 10.29 -4.81
N GLU A 24 -2.95 10.09 -5.17
CA GLU A 24 -3.88 11.20 -5.42
C GLU A 24 -4.04 12.10 -4.19
N VAL A 25 -4.27 11.50 -3.01
CA VAL A 25 -4.35 12.24 -1.75
C VAL A 25 -3.03 12.93 -1.42
N ARG A 26 -1.89 12.27 -1.67
CA ARG A 26 -0.56 12.84 -1.47
C ARG A 26 -0.37 14.10 -2.32
N LEU A 27 -0.80 14.07 -3.57
CA LEU A 27 -0.71 15.22 -4.48
C LEU A 27 -1.64 16.34 -4.05
N ASN A 28 -2.90 16.03 -3.69
CA ASN A 28 -3.86 17.04 -3.21
C ASN A 28 -3.34 17.78 -1.98
N LEU A 29 -2.74 17.06 -1.02
CA LEU A 29 -2.13 17.68 0.17
C LEU A 29 -0.98 18.63 -0.18
N ILE A 30 -0.17 18.29 -1.19
CA ILE A 30 0.90 19.16 -1.68
C ILE A 30 0.32 20.41 -2.34
N GLU A 31 -0.74 20.27 -3.15
CA GLU A 31 -1.43 21.39 -3.80
C GLU A 31 -2.08 22.34 -2.79
N GLU A 32 -2.61 21.81 -1.69
CA GLU A 32 -3.15 22.57 -0.55
C GLU A 32 -2.05 23.27 0.29
N GLY A 33 -0.78 23.02 -0.02
CA GLY A 33 0.37 23.63 0.66
C GLY A 33 0.78 22.91 1.95
N HIS A 34 0.30 21.70 2.19
CA HIS A 34 0.74 20.89 3.33
C HIS A 34 2.14 20.30 3.08
N ALA A 35 2.96 20.31 4.13
CA ALA A 35 4.24 19.63 4.10
C ALA A 35 4.02 18.11 4.13
N VAL A 36 4.28 17.45 3.00
CA VAL A 36 4.21 16.00 2.88
C VAL A 36 5.63 15.44 2.82
N SER A 37 5.88 14.36 3.56
CA SER A 37 7.14 13.63 3.48
C SER A 37 7.40 13.16 2.04
N GLY A 38 8.66 12.88 1.70
CA GLY A 38 9.00 12.19 0.45
C GLY A 38 8.35 10.81 0.35
N GLN A 39 8.85 9.96 -0.55
CA GLN A 39 8.26 8.64 -0.81
C GLN A 39 7.99 7.85 0.49
N VAL A 40 6.71 7.59 0.78
CA VAL A 40 6.26 6.82 1.94
C VAL A 40 6.12 5.36 1.51
N PRO A 41 6.80 4.41 2.17
CA PRO A 41 6.65 3.00 1.81
C PRO A 41 5.21 2.52 1.99
N LEU A 42 4.68 1.86 0.95
CA LEU A 42 3.34 1.29 0.90
C LEU A 42 3.43 -0.24 0.91
N GLY A 43 2.70 -0.86 1.84
CA GLY A 43 2.69 -2.31 2.00
C GLY A 43 1.28 -2.85 2.20
N ILE A 44 1.19 -4.16 2.43
CA ILE A 44 -0.08 -4.84 2.69
C ILE A 44 -0.03 -5.65 3.98
N MET A 45 -1.19 -5.79 4.61
CA MET A 45 -1.39 -6.80 5.64
C MET A 45 -1.77 -8.12 4.98
N VAL A 46 -1.01 -9.17 5.26
CA VAL A 46 -1.29 -10.54 4.83
C VAL A 46 -2.23 -11.16 5.85
N GLU A 47 -3.52 -10.99 5.63
CA GLU A 47 -4.62 -11.56 6.43
C GLU A 47 -5.60 -12.40 5.58
N VAL A 48 -5.60 -12.21 4.26
CA VAL A 48 -6.39 -13.00 3.31
C VAL A 48 -5.55 -14.15 2.73
N PRO A 49 -6.02 -15.42 2.74
CA PRO A 49 -5.24 -16.56 2.23
C PRO A 49 -4.77 -16.42 0.78
N SER A 50 -5.56 -15.79 -0.11
CA SER A 50 -5.19 -15.56 -1.52
C SER A 50 -3.90 -14.74 -1.65
N THR A 51 -3.71 -13.79 -0.75
CA THR A 51 -2.55 -12.88 -0.70
C THR A 51 -1.30 -13.62 -0.27
N ALA A 52 -1.42 -14.57 0.68
CA ALA A 52 -0.31 -15.45 1.05
C ALA A 52 0.07 -16.41 -0.10
N VAL A 53 -0.92 -16.96 -0.82
CA VAL A 53 -0.69 -17.84 -1.97
C VAL A 53 0.00 -17.11 -3.13
N SER A 54 -0.31 -15.82 -3.31
CA SER A 54 0.17 -15.01 -4.44
C SER A 54 1.26 -14.00 -4.04
N ALA A 55 1.93 -14.23 -2.91
CA ALA A 55 2.87 -13.28 -2.30
C ALA A 55 4.05 -12.93 -3.22
N ASP A 56 4.46 -13.83 -4.12
CA ASP A 56 5.49 -13.60 -5.13
C ASP A 56 5.08 -12.55 -6.18
N LEU A 57 3.78 -12.46 -6.49
CA LEU A 57 3.24 -11.42 -7.37
C LEU A 57 3.22 -10.08 -6.64
N PHE A 58 2.74 -10.05 -5.40
CA PHE A 58 2.71 -8.83 -4.58
C PHE A 58 4.11 -8.30 -4.28
N ALA A 59 5.10 -9.16 -4.06
CA ALA A 59 6.48 -8.77 -3.71
C ALA A 59 7.17 -7.92 -4.78
N LYS A 60 6.63 -7.87 -6.00
CA LYS A 60 7.12 -7.01 -7.09
C LYS A 60 6.62 -5.57 -7.00
N GLU A 61 5.57 -5.33 -6.23
CA GLU A 61 4.86 -4.04 -6.19
C GLU A 61 4.71 -3.46 -4.76
N VAL A 62 4.79 -4.28 -3.71
CA VAL A 62 4.73 -3.83 -2.31
C VAL A 62 6.12 -3.55 -1.76
N ASP A 63 6.24 -2.51 -0.94
CA ASP A 63 7.50 -2.20 -0.25
C ASP A 63 7.75 -3.11 0.96
N PHE A 64 6.68 -3.65 1.56
CA PHE A 64 6.75 -4.58 2.69
C PHE A 64 5.46 -5.36 2.89
N PHE A 65 5.58 -6.46 3.63
CA PHE A 65 4.45 -7.25 4.13
C PHE A 65 4.38 -7.14 5.65
N SER A 66 3.16 -7.18 6.19
CA SER A 66 2.89 -7.39 7.61
C SER A 66 1.95 -8.58 7.75
N ILE A 67 2.33 -9.61 8.50
CA ILE A 67 1.47 -10.79 8.70
C ILE A 67 0.48 -10.47 9.83
N GLY A 68 -0.81 -10.43 9.49
CA GLY A 68 -1.89 -10.30 10.47
C GLY A 68 -2.31 -11.68 10.94
N THR A 69 -1.79 -12.12 12.09
CA THR A 69 -2.26 -13.34 12.78
C THR A 69 -3.55 -13.11 13.55
#